data_AF-A0A4Q5PWH1-F1
#
_entry.id   AF-A0A4Q5PWH1-F1
#
_cell.length_a   1.000
_cell.length_b   1.000
_cell.length_c   1.000
_cell.angle_alpha   90.00
_cell.angle_beta   90.00
_cell.angle_gamma   90.00
#
_symmetry.space_group_name_H-M   'P 1'
#
loop_
_entity.id
_entity.type
_entity.pdbx_description
1 polymer ?
#
loop_
_entity_poly.entity_id
_entity_poly.type
_entity_poly.pdbx_seq_one_letter_code
_entity_poly.pdbx_strand_id
1 'polypeptide(L)' 'RDTRMMFLGGDALEGPRHLWWNFVSSSKERIEQAKQDWKTGRFAHVPDEHEFIPLPE' A
#
# COMPACT_ATOMS: atom_id res chain seq x y z
N ARG A 1 -0.41 -26.30 -27.63
CA ARG A 1 -0.95 -25.04 -27.07
C ARG A 1 -0.52 -25.03 -25.62
N ASP A 2 0.16 -23.99 -25.19
CA ASP A 2 0.77 -23.96 -23.87
C ASP A 2 -0.16 -23.18 -22.93
N THR A 3 -0.39 -23.72 -21.74
CA THR A 3 -1.24 -23.11 -20.72
C THR A 3 -0.37 -22.47 -19.66
N ARG A 4 -0.67 -21.21 -19.31
CA ARG A 4 -0.09 -20.51 -18.15
C ARG A 4 -1.20 -20.25 -17.13
N MET A 5 -1.04 -20.82 -15.94
CA MET A 5 -1.99 -20.69 -14.83
C MET A 5 -1.26 -20.35 -13.52
N MET A 6 -1.99 -19.66 -12.63
CA MET A 6 -1.57 -19.38 -11.26
C MET A 6 -2.71 -19.74 -10.32
N PHE A 7 -2.39 -20.46 -9.24
CA PHE A 7 -3.30 -20.79 -8.15
C PHE A 7 -2.77 -20.18 -6.87
N LEU A 8 -3.58 -19.37 -6.18
CA LEU A 8 -3.23 -18.68 -4.94
C LEU A 8 -4.36 -18.88 -3.93
N GLY A 9 -4.00 -19.23 -2.71
CA GLY A 9 -4.94 -19.44 -1.61
C GLY A 9 -4.21 -19.50 -0.27
N GLY A 10 -4.97 -19.32 0.80
CA GLY A 10 -4.51 -19.31 2.18
C GLY A 10 -5.69 -19.10 3.12
N ASP A 11 -5.42 -19.16 4.42
CA ASP A 11 -6.44 -18.91 5.43
C ASP A 11 -7.00 -17.50 5.36
N ALA A 12 -8.25 -17.34 5.82
CA ALA A 12 -8.87 -16.03 5.92
C ALA A 12 -8.08 -15.12 6.88
N LEU A 13 -7.97 -13.84 6.54
CA LEU A 13 -7.39 -12.86 7.45
C LEU A 13 -8.26 -12.75 8.72
N GLU A 14 -7.61 -12.56 9.87
CA GLU A 14 -8.26 -12.47 11.19
C GLU A 14 -9.25 -11.29 11.34
N GLY A 15 -9.37 -10.42 10.34
CA GLY A 15 -10.30 -9.30 10.37
C GLY A 15 -10.23 -8.42 9.12
N PRO A 16 -11.04 -7.36 9.08
CA PRO A 16 -11.07 -6.45 7.93
C PRO A 16 -9.71 -5.80 7.68
N ARG A 17 -9.46 -5.46 6.42
CA ARG A 17 -8.35 -4.60 6.01
C ARG A 17 -8.93 -3.38 5.33
N HIS A 18 -8.38 -2.24 5.69
CA HIS A 18 -8.61 -0.99 5.02
C HIS A 18 -7.54 -0.85 3.94
N LEU A 19 -7.98 -0.70 2.69
CA LEU A 19 -7.12 -0.47 1.55
C LEU A 19 -7.40 0.93 1.03
N TRP A 20 -6.37 1.73 0.87
CA TRP A 20 -6.46 3.04 0.26
C TRP A 20 -5.14 3.34 -0.45
N TRP A 21 -5.21 3.56 -1.77
CA TRP A 21 -4.01 3.70 -2.61
C TRP A 21 -3.01 2.56 -2.32
N ASN A 22 -1.75 2.87 -2.06
CA ASN A 22 -0.69 1.92 -1.72
C ASN A 22 -0.63 1.54 -0.22
N PHE A 23 -1.62 1.94 0.59
CA PHE A 23 -1.64 1.66 2.03
C PHE A 23 -2.68 0.60 2.39
N VAL A 24 -2.24 -0.40 3.16
CA VAL A 24 -3.08 -1.47 3.70
C VAL A 24 -2.85 -1.58 5.20
N SER A 25 -3.92 -1.57 5.99
CA SER A 25 -3.85 -1.66 7.46
C SER A 25 -5.14 -2.23 8.04
N SER A 26 -5.07 -2.77 9.26
CA SER A 26 -6.26 -3.08 10.08
C SER A 26 -6.85 -1.84 10.78
N SER A 27 -6.10 -0.73 10.86
CA SER A 27 -6.55 0.55 11.45
C SER A 27 -6.64 1.64 10.40
N LYS A 28 -7.76 2.39 10.40
CA LYS A 28 -7.96 3.56 9.53
C LYS A 28 -7.07 4.73 9.93
N GLU A 29 -6.85 4.91 11.22
CA GLU A 29 -6.00 5.96 11.80
C GLU A 29 -4.56 5.80 11.33
N ARG A 30 -4.07 4.55 11.25
CA ARG A 30 -2.74 4.26 10.72
C ARG A 30 -2.61 4.62 9.24
N ILE A 31 -3.67 4.46 8.46
CA ILE A 31 -3.71 4.89 7.05
C ILE A 31 -3.68 6.41 6.96
N GLU A 32 -4.47 7.11 7.78
CA GLU A 32 -4.45 8.57 7.76
C GLU A 32 -3.08 9.13 8.17
N GLN A 33 -2.44 8.55 9.19
CA GLN A 33 -1.06 8.87 9.53
C GLN A 33 -0.11 8.64 8.34
N ALA A 34 -0.23 7.50 7.64
CA ALA A 34 0.60 7.18 6.47
C ALA A 34 0.38 8.17 5.31
N LYS A 35 -0.84 8.68 5.12
CA LYS A 35 -1.10 9.75 4.14
C LYS A 35 -0.35 11.02 4.49
N GLN A 36 -0.37 11.43 5.76
CA GLN A 36 0.37 12.61 6.21
C GLN A 36 1.89 12.38 6.10
N ASP A 37 2.37 11.19 6.47
CA ASP A 37 3.76 10.80 6.30
C ASP A 37 4.20 10.89 4.84
N TRP A 38 3.36 10.45 3.90
CA TRP A 38 3.64 10.54 2.47
C TRP A 38 3.67 11.97 1.96
N LYS A 39 2.63 12.76 2.29
CA LYS A 39 2.55 14.18 1.93
C LYS A 39 3.72 15.01 2.49
N THR A 40 4.27 14.62 3.63
CA THR A 40 5.36 15.34 4.31
C THR A 40 6.74 14.72 4.09
N GLY A 41 6.86 13.68 3.26
CA GLY A 41 8.15 13.06 2.94
C GLY A 41 8.82 12.35 4.11
N ARG A 42 8.05 11.78 5.04
CA ARG A 42 8.59 11.05 6.22
C ARG A 42 8.98 9.60 5.93
N PHE A 43 8.65 9.07 4.75
CA PHE A 43 9.17 7.79 4.30
C PHE A 43 10.62 7.94 3.83
N ALA A 44 11.40 6.87 3.96
CA ALA A 44 12.77 6.85 3.45
C ALA A 44 12.78 7.12 1.94
N HIS A 45 13.67 8.01 1.50
CA HIS A 45 13.89 8.24 0.09
C HIS A 45 14.53 7.02 -0.56
N VAL A 46 14.07 6.72 -1.78
CA VAL A 46 14.73 5.73 -2.64
C VAL A 46 15.99 6.39 -3.20
N PRO A 47 17.19 5.77 -3.08
CA PRO A 47 18.41 6.31 -3.68
C PRO A 47 18.25 6.50 -5.19
N ASP A 48 18.85 7.57 -5.72
CA ASP A 48 18.86 7.93 -7.14
C ASP A 48 17.47 8.18 -7.77
N GLU A 49 16.41 8.28 -6.95
CA GLU A 49 15.06 8.64 -7.37
C GLU A 49 14.75 10.10 -7.03
N HIS A 50 14.06 10.77 -7.95
CA HIS A 50 13.71 12.18 -7.83
C HIS A 50 12.23 12.45 -8.08
N GLU A 51 11.49 11.47 -8.59
CA GLU A 51 10.06 11.57 -8.83
C GLU A 51 9.26 11.37 -7.54
N PHE A 52 8.19 12.14 -7.40
CA PHE A 52 7.23 12.01 -6.30
C PHE A 52 5.80 11.94 -6.85
N ILE A 53 5.11 10.85 -6.54
CA ILE A 53 3.71 10.66 -6.92
C ILE A 53 2.83 11.20 -5.78
N PRO A 54 2.06 12.29 -5.98
CA PRO A 54 1.19 12.81 -4.94
C PRO A 54 0.02 11.88 -4.68
N LEU A 55 -0.59 12.03 -3.51
CA LEU A 55 -1.85 11.36 -3.21
C LEU A 55 -2.97 11.88 -4.12
N PRO A 56 -3.94 11.03 -4.51
CA PRO A 56 -5.14 11.50 -5.20
C PRO A 56 -5.98 12.42 -4.30
N GLU A 57 -6.78 13.28 -4.93
CA GLU A 57 -7.79 14.13 -4.26
C GLU A 57 -8.94 13.33 -3.64
#